data_AF-A0A1Y1KFS8-F1
#
_entry.id   AF-A0A1Y1KFS8-F1
#
_cell.length_a   1.000
_cell.length_b   1.000
_cell.length_c   1.000
_cell.angle_alpha   90.00
_cell.angle_beta   90.00
_cell.angle_gamma   90.00
#
_symmetry.space_group_name_H-M   'P 1'
#
loop_
_entity.id
_entity.type
_entity.pdbx_description
1 polymer ?
#
loop_
_entity_poly.entity_id
_entity_poly.type
_entity_poly.pdbx_seq_one_letter_code
_entity_poly.pdbx_strand_id
1 'polypeptide(L)'
;MTALAEAELEYNSQHSSTEVILRLKLATCPFYRDKEGIYALIWTTTPWTLPCNQAICFNPGLSYSIVKVGDKPEALIVASNLIKDVSKILNAELKVLSSFPGEALQGATYYHPFNREVLPFLPSDHATDTKGTGLVHTAPAHGHDDFLVALDHKLFTLMKMDVTLHPLGQSWRVCLY
;
A
#
# COMPACT_ATOMS: atom_id res chain seq x y z
N MET A 1 5.55 -13.94 26.20
CA MET A 1 6.03 -13.04 25.14
C MET A 1 5.97 -11.64 25.72
N THR A 2 7.10 -11.00 25.99
CA THR A 2 7.14 -9.65 26.55
C THR A 2 7.05 -8.65 25.40
N ALA A 3 5.95 -7.89 25.34
CA ALA A 3 5.91 -6.66 24.56
C ALA A 3 6.76 -5.64 25.31
N LEU A 4 7.87 -5.19 24.71
CA LEU A 4 8.69 -4.12 25.28
C LEU A 4 7.86 -2.84 25.35
N ALA A 5 7.94 -2.12 26.46
CA ALA A 5 7.27 -0.84 26.61
C ALA A 5 7.94 0.19 25.69
N GLU A 6 7.18 1.14 25.17
CA GLU A 6 7.66 2.21 24.26
C GLU A 6 8.85 3.01 24.82
N ALA A 7 9.04 2.98 26.15
CA ALA A 7 10.16 3.59 26.87
C ALA A 7 11.49 2.79 26.81
N GLU A 8 11.50 1.56 26.30
CA GLU A 8 12.69 0.69 26.17
C GLU A 8 13.27 0.67 24.74
N LEU A 9 12.67 1.43 23.81
CA LEU A 9 13.15 1.58 22.44
C LEU A 9 14.28 2.62 22.36
N GLU A 10 15.53 2.18 22.45
CA GLU A 10 16.67 3.01 22.04
C GLU A 10 16.63 3.21 20.52
N TYR A 11 16.41 4.46 20.08
CA TYR A 11 16.39 4.81 18.66
C TYR A 11 17.80 4.74 18.08
N ASN A 12 18.12 3.64 17.39
CA ASN A 12 19.37 3.54 16.64
C ASN A 12 19.29 4.38 15.35
N SER A 13 19.92 5.55 15.36
CA SER A 13 19.98 6.49 14.23
C SER A 13 20.76 5.98 13.01
N GLN A 14 21.38 4.79 13.08
CA GLN A 14 22.11 4.15 11.97
C GLN A 14 21.26 3.08 11.25
N HIS A 15 19.97 2.95 11.55
CA HIS A 15 19.11 1.97 10.90
C HIS A 15 18.86 2.35 9.43
N SER A 16 19.50 1.63 8.52
CA SER A 16 19.21 1.67 7.08
C SER A 16 18.12 0.64 6.78
N SER A 17 16.85 1.06 6.76
CA SER A 17 15.75 0.19 6.36
C SER A 17 15.86 -0.11 4.87
N THR A 18 15.72 -1.39 4.49
CA THR A 18 15.60 -1.76 3.07
C THR A 18 14.29 -1.23 2.53
N GLU A 19 14.36 -0.18 1.72
CA GLU A 19 13.20 0.38 1.04
C GLU A 19 12.95 -0.37 -0.27
N VAL A 20 11.71 -0.77 -0.49
CA VAL A 20 11.32 -1.50 -1.70
C VAL A 20 10.14 -0.79 -2.35
N ILE A 21 10.23 -0.66 -3.68
CA ILE A 21 9.13 -0.22 -4.52
C ILE A 21 8.60 -1.43 -5.30
N LEU A 22 7.29 -1.65 -5.22
CA LEU A 22 6.60 -2.70 -5.96
C LEU A 22 5.54 -2.11 -6.89
N ARG A 23 5.37 -2.74 -8.05
CA ARG A 23 4.33 -2.42 -9.02
C ARG A 23 3.24 -3.48 -8.93
N LEU A 24 2.06 -3.08 -8.47
CA LEU A 24 0.90 -3.97 -8.28
C LEU A 24 -0.14 -3.71 -9.35
N LYS A 25 -0.50 -4.73 -10.13
CA LYS A 25 -1.41 -4.59 -11.26
C LYS A 25 -2.82 -4.29 -10.78
N LEU A 26 -3.44 -3.23 -11.30
CA LEU A 26 -4.85 -2.95 -11.02
C LEU A 26 -5.73 -4.00 -11.72
N ALA A 27 -6.70 -4.53 -10.96
CA ALA A 27 -7.80 -5.33 -11.49
C ALA A 27 -8.92 -4.42 -11.99
N THR A 28 -9.21 -3.34 -11.25
CA THR A 28 -10.18 -2.31 -11.64
C THR A 28 -9.62 -0.94 -11.34
N CYS A 29 -9.74 -0.04 -12.32
CA CYS A 29 -9.53 1.39 -12.16
C CYS A 29 -10.82 2.09 -12.62
N PRO A 30 -11.59 2.74 -11.73
CA PRO A 30 -12.95 3.18 -12.04
C PRO A 30 -13.06 4.20 -13.18
N PHE A 31 -12.01 5.00 -13.38
CA PHE A 31 -12.02 6.19 -14.24
C PHE A 31 -11.04 6.10 -15.42
N TYR A 32 -10.20 5.07 -15.48
CA TYR A 32 -9.19 4.93 -16.53
C TYR A 32 -9.01 3.46 -16.92
N ARG A 33 -8.87 3.20 -18.22
CA ARG A 33 -8.59 1.86 -18.75
C ARG A 33 -7.49 1.95 -19.78
N ASP A 34 -6.42 1.21 -19.54
CA ASP A 34 -5.32 1.04 -20.47
C ASP A 34 -5.33 -0.39 -21.02
N LYS A 35 -5.02 -0.55 -22.31
CA LYS A 35 -4.95 -1.88 -22.94
C LYS A 35 -3.75 -2.68 -22.44
N GLU A 36 -2.66 -2.00 -22.13
CA GLU A 36 -1.39 -2.59 -21.72
C GLU A 36 -1.34 -2.83 -20.20
N GLY A 37 -2.28 -2.22 -19.46
CA GLY A 37 -2.44 -2.39 -18.02
C GLY A 37 -1.91 -1.19 -17.21
N ILE A 38 -2.48 -1.07 -16.01
CA ILE A 38 -2.19 0.02 -15.08
C ILE A 38 -1.69 -0.62 -13.79
N TYR A 39 -0.67 -0.04 -13.18
CA TYR A 39 -0.07 -0.52 -11.95
C TYR A 39 -0.03 0.57 -10.88
N ALA A 40 -0.32 0.18 -9.66
CA ALA A 40 -0.09 0.98 -8.47
C ALA A 40 1.38 0.84 -8.09
N LEU A 41 2.11 1.94 -8.00
CA LEU A 41 3.47 1.91 -7.50
C LEU A 41 3.41 2.11 -5.98
N ILE A 42 3.64 1.05 -5.21
CA ILE A 42 3.66 1.11 -3.75
C ILE A 42 5.10 1.23 -3.23
N TRP A 43 5.26 1.83 -2.06
CA TRP A 43 6.53 1.88 -1.33
C TRP A 43 6.38 1.25 0.05
N THR A 44 7.41 0.54 0.50
CA THR A 44 7.49 -0.04 1.85
C THR A 44 8.91 -0.06 2.39
N THR A 45 9.06 0.15 3.70
CA THR A 45 10.29 -0.08 4.46
C THR A 45 10.32 -1.45 5.14
N THR A 46 9.22 -2.22 5.06
CA THR A 46 9.06 -3.52 5.70
C THR A 46 8.67 -4.62 4.70
N PRO A 47 9.55 -4.98 3.73
CA PRO A 47 9.21 -5.91 2.66
C PRO A 47 8.70 -7.29 3.13
N TRP A 48 9.11 -7.71 4.33
CA TRP A 48 8.68 -8.97 4.95
C TRP A 48 7.17 -9.02 5.27
N THR A 49 6.48 -7.88 5.29
CA THR A 49 5.02 -7.80 5.50
C THR A 49 4.21 -7.92 4.21
N LEU A 50 4.85 -7.87 3.03
CA LEU A 50 4.18 -7.94 1.72
C LEU A 50 3.31 -9.20 1.52
N PRO A 51 3.66 -10.41 2.02
CA PRO A 51 2.77 -11.57 1.94
C PRO A 51 1.45 -11.39 2.70
N CYS A 52 1.42 -10.47 3.66
CA CYS A 52 0.27 -10.16 4.51
C CYS A 52 -0.46 -8.89 4.04
N ASN A 53 -0.20 -8.44 2.82
CA ASN A 53 -0.79 -7.24 2.26
C ASN A 53 -2.27 -7.45 1.91
N GLN A 54 -3.11 -6.49 2.27
CA GLN A 54 -4.56 -6.67 2.30
C GLN A 54 -5.32 -5.48 1.71
N ALA A 55 -4.65 -4.34 1.54
CA ALA A 55 -5.17 -3.18 0.83
C ALA A 55 -4.01 -2.31 0.31
N ILE A 56 -4.32 -1.41 -0.61
CA ILE A 56 -3.46 -0.25 -0.90
C ILE A 56 -4.16 0.97 -0.35
N CYS A 57 -3.49 1.71 0.53
CA CYS A 57 -4.00 2.98 1.02
C CYS A 57 -3.60 4.14 0.12
N PHE A 58 -4.57 5.03 -0.09
CA PHE A 58 -4.42 6.29 -0.80
C PHE A 58 -5.04 7.41 0.03
N ASN A 59 -4.58 8.65 -0.15
CA ASN A 59 -5.14 9.79 0.54
C ASN A 59 -6.07 10.55 -0.42
N PRO A 60 -7.37 10.64 -0.14
CA PRO A 60 -8.32 11.34 -1.00
C PRO A 60 -7.93 12.79 -1.28
N GLY A 61 -7.37 13.49 -0.29
CA GLY A 61 -6.98 14.90 -0.40
C GLY A 61 -5.73 15.16 -1.25
N LEU A 62 -5.04 14.13 -1.75
CA LEU A 62 -3.87 14.27 -2.61
C LEU A 62 -4.25 14.23 -4.10
N SER A 63 -3.40 14.81 -4.94
CA SER A 63 -3.46 14.63 -6.40
C SER A 63 -2.59 13.45 -6.82
N TYR A 64 -3.11 12.65 -7.73
CA TYR A 64 -2.41 11.51 -8.34
C TYR A 64 -2.29 11.68 -9.84
N SER A 65 -1.33 10.98 -10.43
CA SER A 65 -1.09 10.99 -11.87
C SER A 65 -0.89 9.59 -12.41
N ILE A 66 -1.41 9.36 -13.61
CA ILE A 66 -1.03 8.23 -14.45
C ILE A 66 0.20 8.65 -15.27
N VAL A 67 1.27 7.87 -15.18
CA VAL A 67 2.55 8.14 -15.85
C VAL A 67 3.04 6.94 -16.66
N LYS A 68 3.77 7.18 -17.74
CA LYS A 68 4.56 6.16 -18.45
C LYS A 68 6.03 6.27 -18.13
N VAL A 69 6.69 5.11 -18.01
CA VAL A 69 8.13 5.01 -17.71
C VAL A 69 8.89 4.78 -19.03
N GLY A 70 9.52 5.83 -19.57
CA GLY A 70 10.12 5.78 -20.90
C GLY A 70 9.16 5.23 -21.96
N ASP A 71 9.62 4.27 -22.78
CA ASP A 71 8.83 3.63 -23.83
C ASP A 71 8.06 2.38 -23.35
N LYS A 72 8.00 2.12 -22.04
CA LYS A 72 7.25 0.95 -21.53
C LYS A 72 5.76 1.10 -21.83
N PRO A 73 5.09 0.00 -22.24
CA PRO A 73 3.69 0.06 -22.64
C PRO A 73 2.75 0.35 -21.46
N GLU A 74 3.10 -0.19 -20.28
CA GLU A 74 2.32 -0.12 -19.04
C GLU A 74 2.35 1.27 -18.39
N ALA A 75 1.25 1.64 -17.75
CA ALA A 75 1.13 2.90 -17.00
C ALA A 75 1.22 2.68 -15.48
N LEU A 76 1.74 3.67 -14.76
CA LEU A 76 1.86 3.67 -13.30
C LEU A 76 0.99 4.76 -12.68
N ILE A 77 0.42 4.50 -11.49
CA ILE A 77 -0.20 5.51 -10.63
C ILE A 77 0.78 5.89 -9.54
N VAL A 78 0.99 7.20 -9.37
CA VAL A 78 1.87 7.81 -8.36
C VAL A 78 1.25 9.13 -7.89
N ALA A 79 1.46 9.54 -6.65
CA ALA A 79 1.11 10.89 -6.21
C ALA A 79 1.84 11.94 -7.06
N SER A 80 1.12 12.97 -7.52
CA SER A 80 1.62 13.94 -8.51
C SER A 80 2.87 14.68 -8.01
N ASN A 81 2.94 14.98 -6.72
CA ASN A 81 4.07 15.68 -6.11
C ASN A 81 5.34 14.81 -6.04
N LEU A 82 5.19 13.49 -6.04
CA LEU A 82 6.30 12.53 -5.90
C LEU A 82 6.87 12.06 -7.25
N ILE A 83 6.34 12.50 -8.39
CA ILE A 83 6.79 12.07 -9.73
C ILE A 83 8.29 12.30 -9.92
N LYS A 84 8.83 13.44 -9.49
CA LYS A 84 10.25 13.75 -9.64
C LYS A 84 11.13 12.80 -8.84
N ASP A 85 10.71 12.44 -7.63
CA ASP A 85 11.49 11.55 -6.77
C ASP A 85 11.36 10.10 -7.22
N VAL A 86 10.16 9.67 -7.62
CA VAL A 86 9.98 8.35 -8.25
C VAL A 86 10.78 8.23 -9.54
N SER A 87 10.86 9.28 -10.38
CA SER A 87 11.70 9.30 -11.58
C SER A 87 13.18 9.04 -11.26
N LYS A 88 13.71 9.63 -10.19
CA LYS A 88 15.08 9.38 -9.71
C LYS A 88 15.23 7.94 -9.21
N ILE A 89 14.29 7.44 -8.42
CA ILE A 89 14.35 6.08 -7.86
C ILE A 89 14.32 5.02 -8.97
N LEU A 90 13.47 5.22 -9.99
CA LEU A 90 13.38 4.34 -11.14
C LEU A 90 14.50 4.55 -12.17
N ASN A 91 15.32 5.60 -12.00
CA ASN A 91 16.32 6.06 -12.96
C ASN A 91 15.74 6.14 -14.39
N ALA A 92 14.56 6.74 -14.52
CA ALA A 92 13.80 6.79 -15.77
C ALA A 92 12.93 8.04 -15.85
N GLU A 93 12.74 8.57 -17.06
CA GLU A 93 11.81 9.67 -17.30
C GLU A 93 10.36 9.18 -17.14
N LEU A 94 9.56 9.98 -16.43
CA LEU A 94 8.14 9.73 -16.25
C LEU A 94 7.32 10.75 -17.03
N LYS A 95 6.62 10.27 -18.07
CA LYS A 95 5.70 11.09 -18.85
C LYS A 95 4.31 11.05 -18.25
N VAL A 96 3.79 12.19 -17.81
CA VAL A 96 2.42 12.31 -17.31
C VAL A 96 1.42 12.15 -18.46
N LEU A 97 0.48 11.22 -18.31
CA LEU A 97 -0.64 11.05 -19.23
C LEU A 97 -1.86 11.85 -18.77
N SER A 98 -2.15 11.81 -17.47
CA SER A 98 -3.28 12.53 -16.85
C SER A 98 -3.07 12.68 -15.34
N SER A 99 -3.71 13.68 -14.74
CA SER A 99 -3.78 13.86 -13.29
C SER A 99 -5.23 13.90 -12.82
N PHE A 100 -5.48 13.47 -11.59
CA PHE A 100 -6.81 13.32 -11.02
C PHE A 100 -6.78 13.44 -9.49
N PRO A 101 -7.89 13.83 -8.85
CA PRO A 101 -7.98 13.90 -7.41
C PRO A 101 -8.02 12.49 -6.79
N GLY A 102 -7.50 12.34 -5.57
CA GLY A 102 -7.34 11.06 -4.89
C GLY A 102 -8.66 10.31 -4.70
N GLU A 103 -9.77 11.02 -4.53
CA GLU A 103 -11.12 10.44 -4.46
C GLU A 103 -11.46 9.56 -5.66
N ALA A 104 -10.87 9.80 -6.83
CA ALA A 104 -11.11 8.98 -8.01
C ALA A 104 -10.64 7.53 -7.82
N LEU A 105 -9.67 7.27 -6.93
CA LEU A 105 -9.20 5.92 -6.59
C LEU A 105 -10.22 5.12 -5.77
N GLN A 106 -11.29 5.74 -5.28
CA GLN A 106 -12.34 5.04 -4.55
C GLN A 106 -12.95 3.91 -5.38
N GLY A 107 -12.91 2.70 -4.84
CA GLY A 107 -13.40 1.50 -5.53
C GLY A 107 -12.42 0.89 -6.53
N ALA A 108 -11.19 1.41 -6.64
CA ALA A 108 -10.12 0.72 -7.35
C ALA A 108 -9.75 -0.59 -6.63
N THR A 109 -9.32 -1.58 -7.41
CA THR A 109 -8.87 -2.88 -6.89
C THR A 109 -7.60 -3.33 -7.61
N TYR A 110 -6.80 -4.16 -6.97
CA TYR A 110 -5.54 -4.68 -7.51
C TYR A 110 -5.37 -6.17 -7.23
N TYR A 111 -4.46 -6.81 -7.95
CA TYR A 111 -4.09 -8.20 -7.69
C TYR A 111 -3.00 -8.27 -6.61
N HIS A 112 -3.24 -9.05 -5.56
CA HIS A 112 -2.27 -9.33 -4.52
C HIS A 112 -0.97 -9.91 -5.12
N PRO A 113 0.21 -9.48 -4.65
CA PRO A 113 1.50 -9.83 -5.26
C PRO A 113 1.80 -11.34 -5.33
N PHE A 114 1.21 -12.17 -4.47
CA PHE A 114 1.60 -13.59 -4.34
C PHE A 114 0.51 -14.63 -4.61
N ASN A 115 -0.78 -14.28 -4.47
CA ASN A 115 -1.86 -15.28 -4.45
C ASN A 115 -3.03 -14.96 -5.40
N ARG A 116 -2.88 -13.96 -6.30
CA ARG A 116 -3.86 -13.53 -7.31
C ARG A 116 -5.22 -13.05 -6.76
N GLU A 117 -5.38 -12.92 -5.45
CA GLU A 117 -6.58 -12.34 -4.85
C GLU A 117 -6.76 -10.90 -5.33
N VAL A 118 -8.02 -10.46 -5.47
CA VAL A 118 -8.35 -9.08 -5.81
C VAL A 118 -8.64 -8.33 -4.52
N LEU A 119 -7.84 -7.32 -4.23
CA LEU A 119 -7.87 -6.57 -2.97
C LEU A 119 -8.21 -5.09 -3.22
N PRO A 120 -8.81 -4.41 -2.24
CA PRO A 120 -9.30 -3.05 -2.39
C PRO A 120 -8.22 -1.99 -2.22
N PHE A 121 -8.48 -0.82 -2.79
CA PHE A 121 -7.90 0.43 -2.31
C PHE A 121 -8.75 0.97 -1.15
N LEU A 122 -8.09 1.52 -0.13
CA LEU A 122 -8.75 2.14 1.02
C LEU A 122 -8.30 3.60 1.20
N PRO A 123 -9.23 4.53 1.48
CA PRO A 123 -8.86 5.90 1.78
C PRO A 123 -8.24 5.99 3.18
N SER A 124 -7.10 6.67 3.30
CA SER A 124 -6.47 6.97 4.58
C SER A 124 -5.49 8.15 4.49
N ASP A 125 -5.47 8.96 5.53
CA ASP A 125 -4.59 10.13 5.65
C ASP A 125 -3.14 9.77 5.96
N HIS A 126 -2.84 8.51 6.33
CA HIS A 126 -1.45 8.08 6.58
C HIS A 126 -0.62 8.00 5.29
N ALA A 127 -1.27 7.87 4.13
CA ALA A 127 -0.60 8.04 2.86
C ALA A 127 -0.29 9.53 2.65
N THR A 128 1.00 9.87 2.61
CA THR A 128 1.46 11.24 2.41
C THR A 128 2.20 11.40 1.10
N ASP A 129 2.36 12.63 0.63
CA ASP A 129 3.15 12.99 -0.55
C ASP A 129 4.58 13.43 -0.20
N THR A 130 5.05 13.12 1.01
CA THR A 130 6.38 13.53 1.49
C THR A 130 7.48 12.53 1.14
N LYS A 131 7.13 11.23 1.04
CA LYS A 131 8.09 10.15 0.77
C LYS A 131 7.39 8.96 0.08
N GLY A 132 8.17 8.19 -0.67
CA GLY A 132 7.71 6.98 -1.34
C GLY A 132 6.98 7.31 -2.63
N THR A 133 5.73 6.86 -2.76
CA THR A 133 4.94 6.99 -3.98
C THR A 133 3.56 7.61 -3.77
N GLY A 134 3.19 7.88 -2.51
CA GLY A 134 1.83 8.29 -2.11
C GLY A 134 0.80 7.16 -2.14
N LEU A 135 1.24 5.91 -2.33
CA LEU A 135 0.46 4.70 -2.19
C LEU A 135 1.17 3.74 -1.23
N VAL A 136 0.45 3.32 -0.19
CA VAL A 136 1.02 2.53 0.91
C VAL A 136 0.36 1.15 0.90
N HIS A 137 1.14 0.08 1.02
CA HIS A 137 0.56 -1.25 1.19
C HIS A 137 0.12 -1.40 2.65
N THR A 138 -0.95 -2.15 2.90
CA THR A 138 -1.52 -2.28 4.26
C THR A 138 -1.48 -3.73 4.69
N ALA A 139 -0.78 -4.00 5.79
CA ALA A 139 -0.66 -5.32 6.43
C ALA A 139 -1.19 -5.25 7.88
N PRO A 140 -2.50 -5.42 8.12
CA PRO A 140 -3.16 -5.08 9.40
C PRO A 140 -2.64 -5.81 10.64
N ALA A 141 -1.97 -6.96 10.47
CA ALA A 141 -1.37 -7.72 11.56
C ALA A 141 0.03 -7.23 11.97
N HIS A 142 0.58 -6.22 11.29
CA HIS A 142 2.00 -5.83 11.38
C HIS A 142 2.24 -4.32 11.53
N GLY A 143 1.19 -3.50 11.61
CA GLY A 143 1.29 -2.06 11.78
C GLY A 143 0.08 -1.48 12.52
N HIS A 144 0.31 -0.48 13.38
CA HIS A 144 -0.76 0.18 14.13
C HIS A 144 -1.73 0.93 13.20
N ASP A 145 -1.19 1.76 12.31
CA ASP A 145 -1.99 2.53 11.34
C ASP A 145 -2.74 1.58 10.38
N ASP A 146 -2.08 0.51 9.92
CA ASP A 146 -2.68 -0.52 9.09
C ASP A 146 -3.86 -1.21 9.77
N PHE A 147 -3.71 -1.51 11.07
CA PHE A 147 -4.77 -2.10 11.88
C PHE A 147 -5.97 -1.14 12.02
N LEU A 148 -5.71 0.13 12.30
CA LEU A 148 -6.76 1.15 12.44
C LEU A 148 -7.54 1.35 11.13
N VAL A 149 -6.85 1.45 10.00
CA VAL A 149 -7.49 1.57 8.70
C VAL A 149 -8.31 0.31 8.38
N ALA A 150 -7.76 -0.87 8.64
CA ALA A 150 -8.50 -2.11 8.43
C ALA A 150 -9.75 -2.23 9.32
N LEU A 151 -9.69 -1.69 10.54
CA LEU A 151 -10.82 -1.65 11.46
C LEU A 151 -11.91 -0.67 10.97
N ASP A 152 -11.52 0.55 10.60
CA ASP A 152 -12.42 1.59 10.08
C ASP A 152 -13.17 1.11 8.83
N HIS A 153 -12.45 0.46 7.93
CA HIS A 153 -12.99 -0.07 6.66
C HIS A 153 -13.56 -1.48 6.76
N LYS A 154 -13.67 -2.05 7.98
CA LYS A 154 -14.22 -3.40 8.25
C LYS A 154 -13.58 -4.51 7.42
N LEU A 155 -12.30 -4.37 7.10
CA LEU A 155 -11.57 -5.29 6.24
C LEU A 155 -11.45 -6.70 6.84
N PHE A 156 -11.46 -6.79 8.18
CA PHE A 156 -11.48 -8.07 8.91
C PHE A 156 -12.78 -8.88 8.75
N THR A 157 -13.87 -8.27 8.26
CA THR A 157 -15.10 -9.02 7.92
C THR A 157 -14.97 -9.73 6.57
N LEU A 158 -14.05 -9.29 5.70
CA LEU A 158 -13.78 -9.87 4.38
C LEU A 158 -12.68 -10.93 4.42
N MET A 159 -11.71 -10.77 5.32
CA MET A 159 -10.85 -11.89 5.72
C MET A 159 -11.72 -12.92 6.41
N LYS A 160 -11.69 -14.18 5.96
CA LYS A 160 -12.14 -15.30 6.80
C LYS A 160 -11.15 -15.45 7.96
N MET A 161 -11.19 -14.53 8.91
CA MET A 161 -10.52 -14.72 10.18
C MET A 161 -11.34 -15.71 10.99
N ASP A 162 -10.90 -16.96 11.04
CA ASP A 162 -11.26 -17.83 12.16
C ASP A 162 -10.58 -17.28 13.41
N VAL A 163 -11.26 -16.34 14.08
CA VAL A 163 -10.89 -15.90 15.42
C VAL A 163 -11.40 -16.97 16.38
N THR A 164 -10.63 -18.04 16.58
CA THR A 164 -10.92 -19.00 17.63
C THR A 164 -10.62 -18.35 18.97
N LEU A 165 -11.66 -17.87 19.66
CA LEU A 165 -11.57 -17.38 21.04
C LEU A 165 -11.23 -18.57 21.95
N HIS A 166 -9.95 -18.78 22.24
CA HIS A 166 -9.55 -19.67 23.32
C HIS A 166 -9.78 -18.97 24.68
N PRO A 167 -10.41 -19.61 25.68
CA PRO A 167 -10.80 -18.96 26.94
C PRO A 167 -9.66 -18.56 27.87
N LEU A 168 -8.40 -18.62 27.43
CA LEU A 168 -7.23 -18.41 28.29
C LEU A 168 -6.32 -17.38 27.62
N GLY A 169 -6.28 -16.21 28.24
CA GLY A 169 -5.73 -14.99 27.67
C GLY A 169 -4.26 -15.05 27.29
N GLN A 170 -3.90 -14.03 26.49
CA GLN A 170 -2.56 -13.63 26.06
C GLN A 170 -1.93 -14.46 24.92
N SER A 171 -2.48 -14.33 23.71
CA SER A 171 -1.72 -14.20 22.46
C SER A 171 -2.69 -14.05 21.28
N TRP A 172 -2.60 -12.94 20.56
CA TRP A 172 -3.21 -12.82 19.23
C TRP A 172 -2.32 -13.59 18.25
N ARG A 173 -2.84 -14.68 17.68
CA ARG A 173 -2.22 -15.33 16.52
C ARG A 173 -3.10 -15.02 15.31
N VAL A 174 -2.60 -14.16 14.44
CA VAL A 174 -3.14 -14.06 13.08
C VAL A 174 -2.61 -15.25 12.31
N CYS A 175 -3.39 -16.32 12.24
CA CYS A 175 -3.09 -17.45 11.37
C CYS A 175 -3.43 -17.06 9.93
N LEU A 176 -2.41 -16.79 9.12
CA LEU A 176 -2.53 -16.76 7.67
C LEU A 176 -2.40 -18.22 7.19
N TYR A 177 -3.41 -18.72 6.48
CA TYR A 177 -3.34 -20.01 5.77
C TYR A 177 -2.67 -19.83 4.41
#